data_AF-A0A443RXX9-F1
#
_entry.id   AF-A0A443RXX9-F1
#
_cell.length_a   1.000
_cell.length_b   1.000
_cell.length_c   1.000
_cell.angle_alpha   90.00
_cell.angle_beta   90.00
_cell.angle_gamma   90.00
#
_symmetry.space_group_name_H-M   'P 1'
#
loop_
_entity.id
_entity.type
_entity.pdbx_description
1 polymer ?
#
loop_
_entity_poly.entity_id
_entity_poly.type
_entity_poly.pdbx_seq_one_letter_code
_entity_poly.pdbx_strand_id
1 'polypeptide(L)'
;TLLEWHQPRVKHALLLMAEMKNIATMYDYFRLGRYFYEKFEVREWLHGIGKSEVVKDDDIYDRIEDYMGGELQEVILTCKNGMFSHILLCFSKDDLRWIPCTETEVSGKGLEDKDYQRCDEYFNI
;
A
#
# COMPACT_ATOMS: atom_id res chain seq x y z
N THR A 1 -2.01 21.93 -7.96
CA THR A 1 -1.32 22.68 -6.87
C THR A 1 -1.06 21.76 -5.68
N LEU A 2 -0.19 22.13 -4.73
CA LEU A 2 0.04 21.34 -3.50
C LEU A 2 -1.29 21.07 -2.75
N LEU A 3 -2.17 22.07 -2.74
CA LEU A 3 -3.48 21.99 -2.09
C LEU A 3 -4.41 20.95 -2.74
N GLU A 4 -4.51 20.97 -4.08
CA GLU A 4 -5.29 19.99 -4.86
C GLU A 4 -4.80 18.56 -4.63
N TRP A 5 -3.51 18.36 -4.43
CA TRP A 5 -2.96 17.04 -4.15
C TRP A 5 -3.33 16.53 -2.74
N HIS A 6 -3.35 17.40 -1.72
CA HIS A 6 -3.65 16.98 -0.35
C HIS A 6 -5.14 16.86 -0.04
N GLN A 7 -5.99 17.70 -0.65
CA GLN A 7 -7.41 17.77 -0.36
C GLN A 7 -8.16 16.40 -0.41
N PRO A 8 -8.03 15.58 -1.47
CA PRO A 8 -8.71 14.28 -1.51
C PRO A 8 -8.21 13.33 -0.43
N ARG A 9 -6.90 13.35 -0.13
CA ARG A 9 -6.29 12.51 0.91
C ARG A 9 -6.76 12.87 2.31
N VAL A 10 -6.86 14.17 2.61
CA VAL A 10 -7.41 14.65 3.89
C VAL A 10 -8.88 14.26 4.01
N LYS A 11 -9.69 14.41 2.95
CA LYS A 11 -11.09 13.99 2.95
C LYS A 11 -11.23 12.49 3.24
N HIS A 12 -10.42 11.64 2.61
CA HIS A 12 -10.43 10.20 2.86
C HIS A 12 -9.98 9.83 4.27
N ALA A 13 -8.96 10.51 4.81
CA ALA A 13 -8.53 10.32 6.20
C ALA A 13 -9.68 10.61 7.18
N LEU A 14 -10.41 11.72 6.98
CA LEU A 14 -11.57 12.07 7.81
C LEU A 14 -12.69 11.02 7.73
N LEU A 15 -12.96 10.46 6.55
CA LEU A 15 -13.95 9.39 6.39
C LEU A 15 -13.51 8.10 7.11
N LEU A 16 -12.24 7.71 6.98
CA LEU A 16 -11.69 6.56 7.70
C LEU A 16 -11.75 6.73 9.21
N MET A 17 -11.45 7.94 9.71
CA MET A 17 -11.56 8.26 11.14
C MET A 17 -12.99 8.10 11.67
N ALA A 18 -14.00 8.45 10.88
CA ALA A 18 -15.40 8.27 11.28
C ALA A 18 -15.81 6.79 11.41
N GLU A 19 -15.08 5.88 10.76
CA GLU A 19 -15.37 4.45 10.74
C GLU A 19 -14.51 3.62 11.71
N MET A 20 -13.36 4.15 12.14
CA MET A 20 -12.39 3.42 12.95
C MET A 20 -12.49 3.80 14.43
N LYS A 21 -12.68 2.80 15.30
CA LYS A 21 -12.75 3.01 16.76
C LYS A 21 -11.43 3.53 17.36
N ASN A 22 -10.30 3.20 16.74
CA ASN A 22 -8.96 3.45 17.28
C ASN A 22 -8.34 4.78 16.80
N ILE A 23 -9.07 5.59 16.02
CA ILE A 23 -8.56 6.86 15.49
C ILE A 23 -9.53 8.00 15.82
N ALA A 24 -9.23 8.74 16.88
CA ALA A 24 -10.07 9.87 17.30
C ALA A 24 -9.65 11.19 16.65
N THR A 25 -8.38 11.34 16.29
CA THR A 25 -7.82 12.58 15.78
C THR A 25 -6.98 12.38 14.51
N MET A 26 -6.77 13.45 13.74
CA MET A 26 -5.82 13.43 12.62
C MET A 26 -4.41 13.08 13.07
N TYR A 27 -4.05 13.46 14.31
CA TYR A 27 -2.77 13.06 14.90
C TYR A 27 -2.68 11.54 15.06
N ASP A 28 -3.74 10.90 15.57
CA ASP A 28 -3.79 9.43 15.68
C ASP A 28 -3.66 8.76 14.31
N TYR A 29 -4.31 9.32 13.29
CA TYR A 29 -4.23 8.82 11.91
C TYR A 29 -2.79 8.85 11.39
N PHE A 30 -2.10 9.99 11.49
CA PHE A 30 -0.71 10.11 11.04
C PHE A 30 0.25 9.26 11.87
N ARG A 31 0.04 9.18 13.19
CA ARG A 31 0.83 8.34 14.09
C ARG A 31 0.69 6.87 13.71
N LEU A 32 -0.52 6.41 13.41
CA LEU A 32 -0.78 5.04 12.98
C LEU A 32 -0.14 4.73 11.62
N GLY A 33 -0.28 5.65 10.65
CA GLY A 33 0.38 5.50 9.35
C GLY A 33 1.90 5.40 9.47
N ARG A 34 2.51 6.22 10.34
CA ARG A 34 3.94 6.14 10.65
C ARG A 34 4.30 4.80 11.31
N TYR A 35 3.52 4.33 12.29
CA TYR A 35 3.74 3.04 12.94
C TYR A 35 3.77 1.89 11.92
N PHE A 36 2.81 1.84 10.98
CA PHE A 36 2.82 0.81 9.93
C PHE A 36 4.02 0.96 8.99
N TYR A 37 4.37 2.19 8.59
CA TYR A 37 5.52 2.44 7.73
C TYR A 37 6.83 1.95 8.36
N GLU A 38 7.04 2.22 9.66
CA GLU A 38 8.21 1.79 10.42
C GLU A 38 8.18 0.28 10.71
N LYS A 39 7.00 -0.33 10.89
CA LYS A 39 6.87 -1.76 11.20
C LYS A 39 7.18 -2.66 10.02
N PHE A 40 6.71 -2.31 8.82
CA PHE A 40 6.80 -3.19 7.65
C PHE A 40 8.05 -2.96 6.82
N GLU A 41 8.71 -1.82 6.97
CA GLU A 41 9.99 -1.51 6.29
C GLU A 41 9.98 -1.89 4.80
N VAL A 42 8.86 -1.61 4.11
CA VAL A 42 8.57 -2.07 2.72
C VAL A 42 9.69 -1.81 1.71
N ARG A 43 10.58 -0.86 1.99
CA ARG A 43 11.78 -0.62 1.17
C ARG A 43 12.75 -1.80 1.17
N GLU A 44 12.88 -2.51 2.28
CA GLU A 44 13.74 -3.67 2.43
C GLU A 44 13.22 -4.87 1.62
N TRP A 45 11.90 -4.95 1.40
CA TRP A 45 11.29 -6.01 0.56
C TRP A 45 11.78 -5.96 -0.89
N LEU A 46 12.09 -4.75 -1.36
CA LEU A 46 12.56 -4.50 -2.72
C LEU A 46 14.08 -4.24 -2.76
N HIS A 47 14.79 -4.53 -1.68
CA HIS A 47 16.23 -4.31 -1.61
C HIS A 47 16.95 -5.16 -2.66
N GLY A 48 17.90 -4.54 -3.36
CA GLY A 48 18.71 -5.21 -4.38
C GLY A 48 18.02 -5.40 -5.74
N ILE A 49 16.78 -4.94 -5.91
CA ILE A 49 16.14 -4.89 -7.24
C ILE A 49 16.62 -3.64 -7.97
N GLY A 50 17.14 -3.81 -9.18
CA GLY A 50 17.63 -2.71 -10.00
C GLY A 50 16.49 -1.85 -10.51
N LYS A 51 16.71 -0.53 -10.59
CA LYS A 51 15.78 0.34 -11.32
C LYS A 51 15.83 0.02 -12.80
N SER A 52 14.66 0.00 -13.45
CA SER A 52 14.47 -0.35 -14.86
C SER A 52 14.68 -1.83 -15.18
N GLU A 53 14.45 -2.71 -14.21
CA GLU A 53 14.36 -4.15 -14.44
C GLU A 53 12.92 -4.57 -14.73
N VAL A 54 12.74 -5.50 -15.66
CA VAL A 54 11.48 -6.25 -15.78
C VAL A 54 11.55 -7.37 -14.76
N VAL A 55 10.61 -7.36 -13.82
CA VAL A 55 10.51 -8.35 -12.75
C VAL A 55 9.23 -9.15 -12.88
N LYS A 56 9.24 -10.38 -12.37
CA LYS A 56 8.04 -11.19 -12.22
C LYS A 56 7.37 -10.89 -10.89
N ASP A 57 6.04 -10.87 -10.83
CA ASP A 57 5.29 -10.64 -9.60
C ASP A 57 5.57 -11.70 -8.53
N ASP A 58 5.61 -12.97 -8.90
CA ASP A 58 5.96 -14.09 -8.00
C ASP A 58 7.32 -13.85 -7.32
N ASP A 59 8.33 -13.34 -8.03
CA ASP A 59 9.66 -13.08 -7.45
C ASP A 59 9.61 -12.00 -6.35
N ILE A 60 8.68 -11.04 -6.48
CA ILE A 60 8.45 -10.02 -5.47
C ILE A 60 7.69 -10.61 -4.29
N TYR A 61 6.67 -11.44 -4.54
CA TYR A 61 5.91 -12.09 -3.48
C TYR A 61 6.78 -13.03 -2.64
N ASP A 62 7.60 -13.86 -3.28
CA ASP A 62 8.55 -14.76 -2.62
C ASP A 62 9.52 -13.98 -1.71
N ARG A 63 10.04 -12.84 -2.18
CA ARG A 63 10.91 -11.96 -1.39
C ARG A 63 10.21 -11.38 -0.16
N ILE A 64 8.95 -10.97 -0.31
CA ILE A 64 8.17 -10.44 0.83
C ILE A 64 7.92 -11.58 1.82
N GLU A 65 7.54 -12.77 1.35
CA GLU A 65 7.32 -13.94 2.20
C GLU A 65 8.59 -14.32 2.99
N ASP A 66 9.74 -14.39 2.31
CA ASP A 66 11.05 -14.63 2.92
C ASP A 66 11.38 -13.59 4.00
N TYR A 67 11.15 -12.30 3.71
CA TYR A 67 11.37 -11.21 4.67
C TYR A 67 10.46 -11.34 5.91
N MET A 68 9.21 -11.74 5.69
CA MET A 68 8.20 -11.88 6.74
C MET A 68 8.34 -13.20 7.53
N GLY A 69 9.24 -14.11 7.13
CA GLY A 69 9.45 -15.39 7.79
C GLY A 69 8.43 -16.47 7.45
N GLY A 70 7.84 -16.43 6.24
CA GLY A 70 7.00 -17.50 5.68
C GLY A 70 5.49 -17.35 5.88
N GLU A 71 5.00 -16.25 6.45
CA GLU A 71 3.56 -15.95 6.53
C GLU A 71 3.24 -14.64 5.79
N LEU A 72 2.90 -14.76 4.50
CA LEU A 72 2.47 -13.61 3.71
C LEU A 72 0.94 -13.47 3.73
N GLN A 73 0.45 -12.36 4.26
CA GLN A 73 -0.92 -11.90 3.96
C GLN A 73 -0.92 -11.24 2.58
N GLU A 74 -1.98 -11.46 1.80
CA GLU A 74 -2.04 -10.94 0.42
C GLU A 74 -1.84 -9.41 0.38
N VAL A 75 -0.80 -9.00 -0.34
CA VAL A 75 -0.54 -7.61 -0.73
C VAL A 75 -0.82 -7.43 -2.22
N ILE A 76 -1.13 -6.20 -2.62
CA ILE A 76 -1.31 -5.87 -4.04
C ILE A 76 -0.14 -5.03 -4.49
N LEU A 77 0.58 -5.50 -5.50
CA LEU A 77 1.55 -4.72 -6.24
C LEU A 77 0.79 -3.85 -7.24
N THR A 78 0.90 -2.54 -7.11
CA THR A 78 0.16 -1.60 -7.95
C THR A 78 1.10 -0.92 -8.94
N CYS A 79 0.72 -1.00 -10.21
CA CYS A 79 1.41 -0.38 -11.33
C CYS A 79 0.62 0.80 -11.87
N LYS A 80 1.35 1.79 -12.38
CA LYS A 80 0.81 2.90 -13.16
C LYS A 80 1.50 2.89 -14.52
N ASN A 81 0.72 2.77 -15.60
CA ASN A 81 1.24 2.70 -16.97
C ASN A 81 2.32 1.61 -17.16
N GLY A 82 2.11 0.42 -16.58
CA GLY A 82 3.05 -0.72 -16.69
C GLY A 82 4.35 -0.57 -15.88
N MET A 83 4.45 0.45 -15.03
CA MET A 83 5.57 0.69 -14.13
C MET A 83 5.10 0.57 -12.69
N PHE A 84 5.86 -0.16 -11.88
CA PHE A 84 5.64 -0.31 -10.45
C PHE A 84 5.53 1.06 -9.79
N SER A 85 4.51 1.22 -8.94
CA SER A 85 4.26 2.47 -8.25
C SER A 85 4.30 2.30 -6.74
N HIS A 86 3.55 1.35 -6.19
CA HIS A 86 3.41 1.16 -4.76
C HIS A 86 2.88 -0.23 -4.42
N ILE A 87 3.00 -0.60 -3.14
CA ILE A 87 2.43 -1.82 -2.57
C ILE A 87 1.28 -1.42 -1.65
N LEU A 88 0.13 -2.09 -1.78
CA LEU A 88 -0.99 -1.93 -0.89
C LEU A 88 -0.99 -3.02 0.18
N LEU A 89 -1.03 -2.58 1.43
CA LEU A 89 -1.22 -3.41 2.61
C LEU A 89 -2.55 -3.02 3.26
N CYS A 90 -3.37 -4.01 3.62
CA CYS A 90 -4.70 -3.78 4.16
C CYS A 90 -4.79 -4.18 5.63
N PHE A 91 -5.45 -3.33 6.43
CA PHE A 91 -5.61 -3.55 7.86
C PHE A 91 -7.09 -3.51 8.23
N SER A 92 -7.48 -4.43 9.09
CA SER A 92 -8.82 -4.45 9.67
C SER A 92 -9.07 -3.16 10.45
N LYS A 93 -10.25 -2.56 10.22
CA LYS A 93 -10.65 -1.30 10.86
C LYS A 93 -10.87 -1.45 12.37
N ASP A 94 -11.22 -2.65 12.82
CA ASP A 94 -11.62 -2.92 14.20
C ASP A 94 -10.42 -3.12 15.13
N ASP A 95 -9.47 -3.96 14.71
CA ASP A 95 -8.37 -4.47 15.53
C ASP A 95 -6.99 -4.21 14.93
N LEU A 96 -6.92 -3.54 13.76
CA LEU A 96 -5.67 -3.20 13.06
C LEU A 96 -4.83 -4.42 12.66
N ARG A 97 -5.41 -5.63 12.68
CA ARG A 97 -4.71 -6.82 12.18
C ARG A 97 -4.53 -6.72 10.67
N TRP A 98 -3.40 -7.20 10.18
CA TRP A 98 -3.16 -7.30 8.75
C TRP A 98 -4.15 -8.32 8.16
N ILE A 99 -4.84 -7.93 7.10
CA ILE A 99 -5.79 -8.75 6.36
C ILE A 99 -5.46 -8.71 4.86
N PRO A 100 -5.91 -9.71 4.08
CA PRO A 100 -5.79 -9.68 2.62
C PRO A 100 -6.43 -8.42 2.03
N CYS A 101 -5.75 -7.79 1.08
CA CYS A 101 -6.35 -6.75 0.25
C CYS A 101 -7.31 -7.34 -0.80
N THR A 102 -8.24 -6.54 -1.30
CA THR A 102 -9.15 -6.93 -2.39
C THR A 102 -8.96 -6.03 -3.61
N GLU A 103 -9.32 -6.51 -4.80
CA GLU A 103 -9.20 -5.78 -6.08
C GLU A 103 -9.87 -4.40 -6.06
N THR A 104 -10.88 -4.19 -5.23
CA THR A 104 -11.54 -2.88 -5.03
C THR A 104 -10.64 -1.81 -4.43
N GLU A 105 -9.51 -2.20 -3.82
CA GLU A 105 -8.56 -1.27 -3.20
C GLU A 105 -7.47 -0.80 -4.17
N VAL A 106 -7.30 -1.44 -5.34
CA VAL A 106 -6.23 -1.20 -6.32
C VAL A 106 -6.13 0.26 -6.76
N SER A 107 -7.26 0.92 -7.02
CA SER A 107 -7.26 2.33 -7.44
C SER A 107 -6.75 3.28 -6.35
N GLY A 108 -6.57 2.81 -5.12
CA GLY A 108 -6.07 3.58 -3.98
C GLY A 108 -7.05 4.62 -3.48
N LYS A 109 -7.54 4.46 -2.24
CA LYS A 109 -8.42 5.48 -1.63
C LYS A 109 -7.66 6.80 -1.47
N GLY A 110 -8.15 7.86 -2.11
CA GLY A 110 -7.52 9.19 -2.12
C GLY A 110 -6.48 9.42 -3.22
N LEU A 111 -6.32 8.47 -4.15
CA LEU A 111 -5.69 8.70 -5.45
C LEU A 111 -6.82 8.95 -6.45
N GLU A 112 -6.93 10.18 -6.99
CA GLU A 112 -7.97 10.52 -7.98
C GLU A 112 -7.67 9.97 -9.38
N ASP A 113 -6.56 9.26 -9.52
CA ASP A 113 -6.00 8.82 -10.79
C ASP A 113 -6.45 7.39 -11.09
N LYS A 114 -7.11 7.18 -12.22
CA LYS A 114 -7.67 5.87 -12.62
C LYS A 114 -6.65 4.97 -13.28
N ASP A 115 -5.44 5.46 -13.52
CA ASP A 115 -4.40 4.72 -14.23
C ASP A 115 -3.63 3.73 -13.34
N TYR A 116 -4.06 3.58 -12.08
CA TYR A 116 -3.55 2.55 -11.17
C TYR A 116 -4.29 1.23 -11.35
N GLN A 117 -3.51 0.18 -11.59
CA GLN A 117 -3.98 -1.19 -11.74
C GLN A 117 -3.06 -2.15 -10.99
N ARG A 118 -3.52 -3.37 -10.74
CA ARG A 118 -2.64 -4.44 -10.29
C ARG A 118 -1.56 -4.63 -11.35
N CYS A 119 -0.32 -4.81 -10.92
CA CYS A 119 0.76 -5.14 -11.84
C CYS A 119 0.43 -6.45 -12.58
N ASP A 120 0.74 -6.51 -13.87
CA ASP A 120 0.70 -7.74 -14.65
C ASP A 120 1.77 -8.73 -14.12
N GLU A 121 1.76 -9.99 -14.60
CA GLU A 121 2.76 -11.01 -14.21
C GLU A 121 4.20 -10.51 -14.39
N TYR A 122 4.44 -9.67 -15.40
CA TYR A 122 5.73 -9.02 -15.65
C TYR A 122 5.56 -7.51 -15.73
N PHE A 123 6.38 -6.77 -14.99
CA PHE A 123 6.30 -5.31 -14.96
C PHE A 123 7.66 -4.65 -14.74
N ASN A 124 7.75 -3.37 -15.06
CA ASN A 124 8.97 -2.58 -14.87
C ASN A 124 8.99 -1.98 -13.46
N ILE A 125 10.14 -1.97 -12.79
CA ILE A 125 10.34 -1.32 -11.48
C ILE A 125 11.33 -0.15 -11.51
#